data_AF-A0A2E1A9Q3-F1
#
_entry.id   AF-A0A2E1A9Q3-F1
#
_cell.length_a   1.000
_cell.length_b   1.000
_cell.length_c   1.000
_cell.angle_alpha   90.00
_cell.angle_beta   90.00
_cell.angle_gamma   90.00
#
_symmetry.space_group_name_H-M   'P 1'
#
loop_
_entity.id
_entity.type
_entity.pdbx_description
1 polymer ?
#
loop_
_entity_poly.entity_id
_entity_poly.type
_entity_poly.pdbx_seq_one_letter_code
_entity_poly.pdbx_strand_id
1 'polypeptide(L)'
;MTLDWEYIVSIRFIITPYDPKTWETAASDLEVDVELFEKALIDNWPEAAIEHTSKGGLLWSIPDTSFDFRGELQSNRQIVTFGPGDWITYKEFVMWYRRQIPESYYLHLFNSSSMDSLIITFETTASDIDSFVSNVP
;
A
#
# COMPACT_ATOMS: atom_id res chain seq x y z
N MET A 1 -7.99 -11.44 21.94
CA MET A 1 -7.80 -9.98 22.06
C MET A 1 -7.90 -9.43 20.66
N THR A 2 -9.11 -9.04 20.28
CA THR A 2 -9.44 -8.45 18.98
C THR A 2 -8.90 -7.03 18.98
N LEU A 3 -7.96 -6.75 18.08
CA LEU A 3 -7.55 -5.37 17.83
C LEU A 3 -8.67 -4.73 17.00
N ASP A 4 -9.44 -3.86 17.64
CA ASP A 4 -10.41 -2.99 16.97
C ASP A 4 -9.63 -1.95 16.15
N TRP A 5 -9.46 -2.23 14.85
CA TRP A 5 -8.76 -1.39 13.89
C TRP A 5 -9.66 -0.40 13.14
N GLU A 6 -10.91 -0.22 13.58
CA GLU A 6 -11.95 0.49 12.80
C GLU A 6 -11.78 2.03 12.69
N TYR A 7 -10.73 2.64 13.25
CA TYR A 7 -10.60 4.12 13.26
C TYR A 7 -9.20 4.67 12.97
N ILE A 8 -8.31 3.90 12.34
CA ILE A 8 -7.07 4.45 11.78
C ILE A 8 -7.27 4.60 10.27
N VAL A 9 -7.04 5.80 9.75
CA VAL A 9 -7.03 6.09 8.30
C VAL A 9 -6.18 5.03 7.61
N SER A 10 -6.83 4.06 6.94
CA SER A 10 -6.13 3.00 6.23
C SER A 10 -5.82 3.52 4.83
N ILE A 11 -4.54 3.70 4.52
CA ILE A 11 -4.13 4.11 3.19
C ILE A 11 -3.97 2.84 2.36
N ARG A 12 -4.54 2.84 1.15
CA ARG A 12 -4.63 1.65 0.31
C ARG A 12 -4.01 1.91 -1.04
N PHE A 13 -3.25 0.94 -1.52
CA PHE A 13 -2.94 0.78 -2.92
C PHE A 13 -3.91 -0.17 -3.58
N ILE A 14 -4.45 0.26 -4.71
CA ILE A 14 -5.36 -0.51 -5.55
C ILE A 14 -4.80 -0.53 -6.97
N ILE A 15 -4.46 -1.73 -7.46
CA ILE A 15 -3.87 -1.94 -8.79
C ILE A 15 -5.00 -2.09 -9.82
N THR A 16 -5.13 -1.19 -10.80
CA THR A 16 -6.20 -1.21 -11.84
C THR A 16 -6.29 -2.49 -12.71
N PRO A 17 -7.39 -2.74 -13.45
CA PRO A 17 -8.61 -1.93 -13.65
C PRO A 17 -9.50 -1.87 -12.41
N TYR A 18 -9.51 -0.72 -11.74
CA TYR A 18 -10.37 -0.46 -10.59
C TYR A 18 -11.02 0.90 -10.76
N ASP A 19 -12.34 0.95 -10.62
CA ASP A 19 -13.04 2.18 -10.24
C ASP A 19 -12.98 2.26 -8.71
N PRO A 20 -12.37 3.30 -8.11
CA PRO A 20 -12.33 3.50 -6.66
C PRO A 20 -13.71 3.48 -5.99
N LYS A 21 -14.80 3.72 -6.73
CA LYS A 21 -16.17 3.66 -6.21
C LYS A 21 -16.74 2.25 -6.12
N THR A 22 -16.15 1.28 -6.81
CA THR A 22 -16.60 -0.12 -6.83
C THR A 22 -15.50 -1.08 -6.36
N TRP A 23 -14.49 -0.57 -5.65
CA TRP A 23 -13.26 -1.29 -5.34
C TRP A 23 -13.48 -2.60 -4.58
N GLU A 24 -14.53 -2.69 -3.76
CA GLU A 24 -14.91 -3.92 -3.05
C GLU A 24 -15.31 -5.07 -3.98
N THR A 25 -15.64 -4.75 -5.23
CA THR A 25 -16.17 -5.70 -6.23
C THR A 25 -15.37 -5.73 -7.54
N ALA A 26 -14.38 -4.84 -7.67
CA ALA A 26 -13.49 -4.79 -8.82
C ALA A 26 -12.29 -5.73 -8.61
N ALA A 27 -11.83 -6.35 -9.69
CA ALA A 27 -10.68 -7.25 -9.70
C ALA A 27 -9.77 -6.86 -10.86
N SER A 28 -8.47 -6.82 -10.59
CA SER A 28 -7.45 -6.73 -11.64
C SER A 28 -7.18 -8.10 -12.24
N ASP A 29 -6.61 -8.14 -13.44
CA ASP A 29 -5.97 -9.33 -13.99
C ASP A 29 -4.52 -9.48 -13.51
N LEU A 30 -3.95 -8.44 -12.88
CA LEU A 30 -2.65 -8.50 -12.23
C LEU A 30 -2.80 -8.96 -10.78
N GLU A 31 -2.14 -10.06 -10.43
CA GLU A 31 -1.89 -10.47 -9.05
C GLU A 31 -0.41 -10.21 -8.69
N VAL A 32 -0.18 -9.67 -7.50
CA VAL A 32 1.15 -9.55 -6.92
C VAL A 32 1.60 -10.93 -6.46
N ASP A 33 2.73 -11.38 -7.00
CA ASP A 33 3.39 -12.59 -6.51
C ASP A 33 3.92 -12.33 -5.09
N VAL A 34 3.42 -13.10 -4.12
CA VAL A 34 3.72 -12.92 -2.69
C VAL A 34 5.20 -13.16 -2.39
N GLU A 35 5.83 -14.15 -3.02
CA GLU A 35 7.24 -14.48 -2.77
C GLU A 35 8.17 -13.42 -3.37
N LEU A 36 7.83 -12.92 -4.57
CA LEU A 36 8.57 -11.82 -5.18
C LEU A 36 8.38 -10.51 -4.40
N PHE A 37 7.18 -10.24 -3.89
CA PHE A 37 6.91 -9.08 -3.06
C PHE A 37 7.69 -9.13 -1.74
N GLU A 38 7.65 -10.27 -1.04
CA GLU A 38 8.44 -10.51 0.18
C GLU A 38 9.91 -10.25 -0.07
N LYS A 39 10.46 -10.87 -1.11
CA LYS A 39 11.86 -10.72 -1.47
C LYS A 39 12.22 -9.27 -1.75
N ALA A 40 11.43 -8.58 -2.57
CA ALA A 40 11.68 -7.18 -2.91
C ALA A 40 11.54 -6.25 -1.70
N LEU A 41 10.65 -6.56 -0.75
CA LEU A 41 10.47 -5.81 0.49
C LEU A 41 11.72 -5.96 1.36
N ILE A 42 12.19 -7.19 1.60
CA ILE A 42 13.40 -7.46 2.41
C ILE A 42 14.66 -6.91 1.75
N ASP A 43 14.76 -6.98 0.42
CA ASP A 43 15.89 -6.40 -0.31
C ASP A 43 15.95 -4.87 -0.15
N ASN A 44 14.82 -4.19 0.12
CA ASN A 44 14.75 -2.73 0.32
C ASN A 44 14.74 -2.31 1.81
N TRP A 45 14.14 -3.11 2.70
CA TRP A 45 14.13 -2.94 4.16
C TRP A 45 14.51 -4.27 4.85
N PRO A 46 15.82 -4.56 5.00
CA PRO A 46 16.30 -5.82 5.57
C PRO A 46 15.84 -6.11 7.01
N GLU A 47 15.48 -5.06 7.74
CA GLU A 47 14.95 -5.11 9.11
C GLU A 47 13.45 -5.39 9.20
N ALA A 48 12.73 -5.47 8.08
CA ALA A 48 11.30 -5.70 8.07
C ALA A 48 10.94 -7.07 8.66
N ALA A 49 9.94 -7.10 9.54
CA ALA A 49 9.32 -8.33 10.00
C ALA A 49 8.17 -8.70 9.07
N ILE A 50 8.03 -10.00 8.76
CA ILE A 50 7.04 -10.53 7.81
C ILE A 50 6.28 -11.69 8.45
N GLU A 51 4.96 -11.73 8.22
CA GLU A 51 4.08 -12.83 8.61
C GLU A 51 3.14 -13.20 7.47
N HIS A 52 3.10 -14.48 7.11
CA HIS A 52 2.17 -15.00 6.10
C HIS A 52 0.81 -15.28 6.72
N THR A 53 -0.26 -14.80 6.09
CA THR A 53 -1.62 -15.08 6.56
C THR A 53 -2.07 -16.45 6.08
N SER A 54 -2.96 -17.10 6.85
CA SER A 54 -3.52 -18.42 6.48
C SER A 54 -4.33 -18.43 5.17
N LYS A 55 -4.68 -17.24 4.65
CA LYS A 55 -5.39 -17.05 3.39
C LYS A 55 -4.47 -16.67 2.22
N GLY A 56 -3.16 -16.70 2.41
CA GLY A 56 -2.18 -16.42 1.34
C GLY A 56 -1.92 -14.94 1.09
N GLY A 57 -2.20 -14.07 2.06
CA GLY A 57 -1.71 -12.69 2.11
C GLY A 57 -0.42 -12.57 2.93
N LEU A 58 0.13 -11.36 3.02
CA LEU A 58 1.39 -11.09 3.70
C LEU A 58 1.29 -9.82 4.54
N LEU A 59 1.56 -9.93 5.84
CA LEU A 59 1.67 -8.81 6.77
C LEU A 59 3.15 -8.40 6.89
N TRP A 60 3.42 -7.11 6.98
CA TRP A 60 4.77 -6.60 7.26
C TRP A 60 4.79 -5.49 8.30
N SER A 61 5.97 -5.31 8.87
CA SER A 61 6.29 -4.22 9.81
C SER A 61 7.73 -3.77 9.57
N ILE A 62 7.91 -2.53 9.14
CA ILE A 62 9.22 -1.87 9.00
C ILE A 62 9.44 -1.03 10.26
N PRO A 63 10.52 -1.28 11.04
CA PRO A 63 10.86 -0.44 12.18
C PRO A 63 10.95 1.03 11.79
N ASP A 64 10.30 1.90 12.56
CA ASP A 64 10.29 3.34 12.32
C ASP A 64 10.53 4.10 13.64
N THR A 65 10.94 5.36 13.54
CA THR A 65 11.32 6.23 14.65
C THR A 65 10.19 6.52 15.64
N SER A 66 8.94 6.58 15.14
CA SER A 66 7.77 6.89 15.96
C SER A 66 6.95 5.64 16.30
N PHE A 67 6.59 4.87 15.28
CA PHE A 67 5.84 3.62 15.38
C PHE A 67 6.13 2.79 14.14
N ASP A 68 6.24 1.47 14.26
CA ASP A 68 6.50 0.62 13.08
C ASP A 68 5.54 0.94 11.92
N PHE A 69 6.09 1.09 10.72
CA PHE A 69 5.33 1.21 9.50
C PHE A 69 4.82 -0.17 9.08
N ARG A 70 3.52 -0.39 9.23
CA ARG A 70 2.88 -1.69 9.04
C ARG A 70 2.00 -1.71 7.82
N GLY A 71 1.88 -2.88 7.19
CA GLY A 71 0.91 -3.09 6.13
C GLY A 71 0.61 -4.55 5.84
N GLU A 72 -0.24 -4.75 4.84
CA GLU A 72 -0.75 -6.03 4.40
C GLU A 72 -0.89 -6.06 2.88
N LEU A 73 -0.40 -7.12 2.24
CA LEU A 73 -0.80 -7.57 0.92
C LEU A 73 -1.96 -8.53 1.15
N GLN A 74 -3.15 -8.10 0.78
CA GLN A 74 -4.36 -8.86 1.08
C GLN A 74 -4.35 -10.21 0.36
N SER A 75 -5.15 -11.16 0.85
CA SER A 75 -5.26 -12.50 0.26
C SER A 75 -5.69 -12.53 -1.21
N ASN A 76 -6.28 -11.45 -1.73
CA ASN A 76 -6.59 -11.32 -3.16
C ASN A 76 -5.39 -10.90 -4.02
N ARG A 77 -4.23 -10.63 -3.40
CA ARG A 77 -2.96 -10.26 -4.05
C ARG A 77 -3.03 -9.02 -4.93
N GLN A 78 -4.04 -8.17 -4.73
CA GLN A 78 -4.30 -7.00 -5.58
C GLN A 78 -4.33 -5.70 -4.78
N ILE A 79 -4.58 -5.83 -3.48
CA ILE A 79 -4.70 -4.72 -2.57
C ILE A 79 -3.54 -4.76 -1.59
N VAL A 80 -2.85 -3.64 -1.49
CA VAL A 80 -1.90 -3.37 -0.41
C VAL A 80 -2.51 -2.32 0.51
N THR A 81 -2.61 -2.60 1.80
CA THR A 81 -3.01 -1.63 2.82
C THR A 81 -1.85 -1.34 3.74
N PHE A 82 -1.70 -0.09 4.19
CA PHE A 82 -0.63 0.27 5.10
C PHE A 82 -1.02 1.45 5.99
N GLY A 83 -0.39 1.52 7.15
CA GLY A 83 -0.56 2.59 8.11
C GLY A 83 0.25 3.85 7.76
N PRO A 84 0.02 4.95 8.48
CA PRO A 84 0.66 6.23 8.18
C PRO A 84 2.18 6.25 8.42
N GLY A 85 2.70 5.51 9.41
CA GLY A 85 4.12 5.50 9.85
C GLY A 85 4.78 6.89 9.92
N ASP A 86 6.11 6.94 9.84
CA ASP A 86 6.81 8.21 9.59
C ASP A 86 6.63 8.64 8.14
N TRP A 87 6.58 9.96 7.94
CA TRP A 87 6.30 10.55 6.64
C TRP A 87 7.37 10.23 5.58
N ILE A 88 8.62 10.02 5.99
CA ILE A 88 9.71 9.63 5.10
C ILE A 88 9.47 8.20 4.61
N THR A 89 9.30 7.25 5.53
CA THR A 89 9.03 5.83 5.24
C THR A 89 7.78 5.67 4.36
N TYR A 90 6.72 6.43 4.67
CA TYR A 90 5.49 6.45 3.89
C TYR A 90 5.75 6.79 2.41
N LYS A 91 6.46 7.88 2.13
CA LYS A 91 6.73 8.32 0.76
C LYS A 91 7.68 7.38 0.03
N GLU A 92 8.69 6.88 0.72
CA GLU A 92 9.61 5.88 0.17
C GLU A 92 8.87 4.61 -0.21
N PHE A 93 7.96 4.13 0.65
CA PHE A 93 7.13 2.97 0.37
C PHE A 93 6.22 3.18 -0.84
N VAL A 94 5.56 4.34 -0.95
CA VAL A 94 4.70 4.65 -2.11
C VAL A 94 5.48 4.63 -3.42
N MET A 95 6.64 5.28 -3.44
CA MET A 95 7.52 5.35 -4.61
C MET A 95 8.11 3.99 -4.96
N TRP A 96 8.52 3.22 -3.95
CA TRP A 96 9.05 1.86 -4.12
C TRP A 96 7.98 0.93 -4.68
N TYR A 97 6.77 0.93 -4.11
CA TYR A 97 5.71 0.02 -4.51
C TYR A 97 5.28 0.28 -5.94
N ARG A 98 5.24 1.53 -6.38
CA ARG A 98 4.98 1.85 -7.80
C ARG A 98 5.94 1.15 -8.74
N ARG A 99 7.22 1.01 -8.39
CA ARG A 99 8.24 0.34 -9.21
C ARG A 99 8.06 -1.17 -9.29
N GLN A 100 7.33 -1.76 -8.35
CA GLN A 100 7.00 -3.20 -8.37
C GLN A 100 5.84 -3.50 -9.34
N ILE A 101 5.07 -2.49 -9.73
CA ILE A 101 3.90 -2.65 -10.60
C ILE A 101 4.28 -2.32 -12.06
N PRO A 102 3.94 -3.15 -13.05
CA PRO A 102 4.22 -2.86 -14.46
C PRO A 102 3.58 -1.54 -14.92
N GLU A 103 4.21 -0.86 -15.87
CA GLU A 103 3.78 0.48 -16.33
C GLU A 103 2.41 0.50 -16.99
N SER A 104 1.99 -0.62 -17.59
CA SER A 104 0.66 -0.79 -18.17
C SER A 104 -0.48 -0.74 -17.15
N TYR A 105 -0.18 -0.83 -15.86
CA TYR A 105 -1.15 -0.78 -14.77
C TYR A 105 -1.05 0.56 -14.04
N TYR A 106 -2.22 1.17 -13.82
CA TYR A 106 -2.34 2.30 -12.90
C TYR A 106 -2.40 1.80 -11.46
N LEU A 107 -1.74 2.53 -10.57
CA LEU A 107 -1.72 2.26 -9.14
C LEU A 107 -2.42 3.42 -8.42
N HIS A 108 -3.56 3.17 -7.80
CA HIS A 108 -4.28 4.22 -7.05
C HIS A 108 -3.84 4.20 -5.60
N LEU A 109 -3.37 5.34 -5.09
CA LEU A 109 -3.21 5.61 -3.68
C LEU A 109 -4.51 6.21 -3.16
N PHE A 110 -5.19 5.47 -2.29
CA PHE A 110 -6.55 5.77 -1.84
C PHE A 110 -6.57 6.12 -0.36
N ASN A 111 -7.33 7.16 -0.01
CA ASN A 111 -7.65 7.49 1.37
C ASN A 111 -9.06 6.98 1.72
N SER A 112 -9.13 6.01 2.63
CA SER A 112 -10.41 5.40 3.04
C SER A 112 -11.39 6.38 3.68
N SER A 113 -10.92 7.53 4.17
CA SER A 113 -11.76 8.53 4.84
C SER A 113 -12.45 9.49 3.87
N SER A 114 -11.89 9.74 2.67
CA SER A 114 -12.43 10.73 1.73
C SER A 114 -12.85 10.17 0.38
N MET A 115 -12.54 8.89 0.09
CA MET A 115 -12.72 8.27 -1.23
C MET A 115 -11.89 8.93 -2.35
N ASP A 116 -11.00 9.86 -2.02
CA ASP A 116 -10.09 10.45 -2.99
C ASP A 116 -8.98 9.46 -3.34
N SER A 117 -8.53 9.52 -4.59
CA SER A 117 -7.40 8.72 -5.07
C SER A 117 -6.42 9.55 -5.86
N LEU A 118 -5.12 9.36 -5.59
CA LEU A 118 -4.03 9.79 -6.46
C LEU A 118 -3.63 8.61 -7.35
N ILE A 119 -3.55 8.82 -8.67
CA ILE A 119 -2.95 7.84 -9.57
C ILE A 119 -1.43 8.01 -9.48
N ILE A 120 -0.76 6.95 -9.02
CA ILE A 120 0.70 6.86 -8.95
C ILE A 120 1.21 6.30 -10.28
N THR A 121 2.00 7.09 -10.99
CA THR A 121 2.71 6.73 -12.22
C THR A 121 4.22 6.70 -11.95
N PHE A 122 5.02 6.28 -12.93
CA PHE A 122 6.49 6.39 -12.83
C PHE A 122 7.00 7.83 -12.78
N GLU A 123 6.16 8.80 -13.15
CA GLU A 123 6.47 10.23 -13.09
C GLU A 123 6.04 10.86 -11.76
N THR A 124 5.29 10.13 -10.91
CA THR A 124 4.86 10.63 -9.61
C THR A 124 6.06 10.94 -8.73
N THR A 125 6.03 12.14 -8.14
CA THR A 125 7.06 12.66 -7.26
C THR A 125 6.61 12.63 -5.80
N ALA A 126 7.57 12.77 -4.88
CA ALA A 126 7.26 12.98 -3.47
C ALA A 126 6.33 14.20 -3.24
N SER A 127 6.46 15.25 -4.05
CA SER A 127 5.63 16.47 -3.94
C SER A 127 4.17 16.24 -4.32
N ASP A 128 3.91 15.32 -5.26
CA ASP A 128 2.54 14.95 -5.64
C ASP A 128 1.86 14.22 -4.49
N ILE A 129 2.62 13.35 -3.80
CA ILE A 129 2.17 12.64 -2.60
C ILE A 129 1.93 13.62 -1.45
N ASP A 130 2.84 14.57 -1.22
CA ASP A 130 2.68 15.64 -0.22
C ASP A 130 1.40 16.45 -0.47
N SER A 131 1.14 16.80 -1.73
CA SER A 131 -0.04 17.55 -2.13
C SER A 131 -1.34 16.76 -1.95
N PHE A 132 -1.32 15.45 -2.25
CA PHE A 132 -2.49 14.61 -2.06
C PHE A 132 -2.87 14.46 -0.59
N VAL A 133 -1.90 14.11 0.27
CA VAL A 133 -2.18 13.86 1.69
C VAL A 133 -2.49 15.15 2.45
N SER A 134 -1.87 16.28 2.10
CA SER A 134 -2.15 17.58 2.73
C SER A 134 -3.53 18.16 2.39
N ASN A 135 -4.17 17.67 1.32
CA ASN A 135 -5.50 18.11 0.89
C ASN A 135 -6.62 17.18 1.38
N VAL A 136 -6.31 16.15 2.16
CA VAL A 136 -7.33 15.33 2.82
C VAL A 136 -7.79 16.10 4.07
N PRO A 137 -9.07 16.51 4.15
CA PRO A 137 -9.59 17.28 5.29
C PRO A 137 -9.65 16.49 6.60
#